data_AF-A0A2N2AIZ6-F1
#
_entry.id   AF-A0A2N2AIZ6-F1
#
_cell.length_a   1.000
_cell.length_b   1.000
_cell.length_c   1.000
_cell.angle_alpha   90.00
_cell.angle_beta   90.00
_cell.angle_gamma   90.00
#
_symmetry.space_group_name_H-M   'P 1'
#
loop_
_entity.id
_entity.type
_entity.pdbx_description
1 polymer ?
#
loop_
_entity_poly.entity_id
_entity_poly.type
_entity_poly.pdbx_seq_one_letter_code
_entity_poly.pdbx_strand_id
1 'polypeptide(L)'
;MIESQYWKEELQRIAQGLKKVGRPRRWSERAHCVLERDLMVGFFMLRRLIELHKVSRRTSDQILRVFSYKAVGKKVNRLNGHEIWELYDMERERPEQKRPLYVANQFIHAYTSFVARDESRNWSNVFVVSDFDKNDCIWRVPVDEIRRLFLNAASDYPYIARMVFNEKKGDYDIETN
;
A
#
# COMPACT_ATOMS: atom_id res chain seq x y z
N MET A 1 -25.57 -5.78 -6.72
CA MET A 1 -24.11 -5.66 -6.96
C MET A 1 -23.71 -4.24 -6.57
N ILE A 2 -22.77 -4.06 -5.64
CA ILE A 2 -22.37 -2.71 -5.20
C ILE A 2 -21.51 -2.07 -6.30
N GLU A 3 -21.83 -0.82 -6.61
CA GLU A 3 -21.11 -0.03 -7.61
C GLU A 3 -19.66 0.23 -7.18
N SER A 4 -18.70 -0.07 -8.05
CA SER A 4 -17.26 0.09 -7.79
C SER A 4 -16.75 1.49 -8.10
N GLN A 5 -17.50 2.27 -8.91
CA GLN A 5 -17.16 3.62 -9.29
C GLN A 5 -16.83 4.52 -8.10
N TYR A 6 -17.66 4.52 -7.04
CA TYR A 6 -17.44 5.39 -5.88
C TYR A 6 -16.14 5.08 -5.12
N TRP A 7 -15.74 3.80 -5.07
CA TRP A 7 -14.47 3.39 -4.49
C TRP A 7 -13.30 3.85 -5.36
N LYS A 8 -13.46 3.82 -6.68
CA LYS A 8 -12.44 4.24 -7.64
C LYS A 8 -12.26 5.76 -7.67
N GLU A 9 -13.34 6.52 -7.58
CA GLU A 9 -13.31 7.98 -7.48
C GLU A 9 -12.54 8.44 -6.23
N GLU A 10 -12.81 7.80 -5.09
CA GLU A 10 -12.12 8.13 -3.85
C GLU A 10 -10.64 7.69 -3.87
N LEU A 11 -10.32 6.54 -4.47
CA LEU A 11 -8.92 6.16 -4.74
C LEU A 11 -8.21 7.18 -5.64
N GLN A 12 -8.89 7.68 -6.67
CA GLN A 12 -8.35 8.73 -7.53
C GLN A 12 -8.10 10.01 -6.75
N ARG A 13 -9.04 10.43 -5.90
CA ARG A 13 -8.88 11.60 -5.01
C ARG A 13 -7.64 11.47 -4.15
N ILE A 14 -7.47 10.33 -3.47
CA ILE A 14 -6.29 10.04 -2.64
C ILE A 14 -5.01 10.11 -3.48
N ALA A 15 -5.00 9.46 -4.65
CA ALA A 15 -3.83 9.43 -5.53
C ALA A 15 -3.43 10.82 -6.05
N GLN A 16 -4.39 11.72 -6.30
CA GLN A 16 -4.08 13.11 -6.65
C GLN A 16 -3.48 13.88 -5.48
N GLY A 17 -3.87 13.58 -4.25
CA GLY A 17 -3.26 14.14 -3.04
C GLY A 17 -1.80 13.74 -2.83
N LEU A 18 -1.36 12.62 -3.41
CA LEU A 18 0.02 12.14 -3.37
C LEU A 18 0.95 12.81 -4.42
N LYS A 19 0.39 13.61 -5.33
CA LYS A 19 1.17 14.24 -6.40
C LYS A 19 2.17 15.23 -5.83
N LYS A 20 3.41 15.18 -6.32
CA LYS A 20 4.44 16.18 -6.00
C LYS A 20 4.01 17.57 -6.50
N VAL A 21 4.20 18.58 -5.67
CA VAL A 21 3.87 19.98 -5.96
C VAL A 21 5.09 20.87 -5.79
N GLY A 22 5.14 22.00 -6.51
CA GLY A 22 6.30 22.91 -6.47
C GLY A 22 6.47 23.67 -5.14
N ARG A 23 5.39 23.87 -4.38
CA ARG A 23 5.42 24.48 -3.05
C ARG A 23 4.60 23.65 -2.06
N PRO A 24 5.15 22.53 -1.56
CA PRO A 24 4.42 21.68 -0.62
C PRO A 24 4.07 22.42 0.66
N ARG A 25 2.91 22.11 1.23
CA ARG A 25 2.50 22.69 2.51
C ARG A 25 3.54 22.37 3.59
N ARG A 26 3.71 23.29 4.54
CA ARG A 26 4.55 23.07 5.72
C ARG A 26 4.15 21.77 6.41
N TRP A 27 5.11 21.06 6.96
CA TRP A 27 4.83 19.90 7.77
C TRP A 27 3.96 20.29 8.97
N SER A 28 2.96 19.47 9.25
CA SER A 28 2.20 19.47 10.49
C SER A 28 1.82 18.03 10.79
N GLU A 29 1.68 17.71 12.07
CA GLU A 29 1.18 16.41 12.53
C GLU A 29 -0.15 16.08 11.85
N ARG A 30 -1.08 17.05 11.81
CA ARG A 30 -2.35 16.89 11.08
C ARG A 30 -2.16 16.47 9.63
N ALA A 31 -1.21 17.07 8.90
CA ALA A 31 -0.97 16.70 7.50
C ALA A 31 -0.39 15.28 7.38
N HIS A 32 0.41 14.85 8.35
CA HIS A 32 0.93 13.48 8.41
C HIS A 32 -0.20 12.48 8.68
N CYS A 33 -1.01 12.70 9.72
CA CYS A 33 -2.11 11.79 10.09
C CYS A 33 -3.18 11.70 9.00
N VAL A 34 -3.49 12.81 8.31
CA VAL A 34 -4.41 12.80 7.17
C VAL A 34 -3.88 11.93 6.03
N LEU A 35 -2.58 12.02 5.74
CA LEU A 35 -1.97 11.21 4.70
C LEU A 35 -1.92 9.73 5.10
N GLU A 36 -1.50 9.43 6.32
CA GLU A 36 -1.48 8.06 6.84
C GLU A 36 -2.87 7.42 6.78
N ARG A 37 -3.91 8.13 7.23
CA ARG A 37 -5.30 7.70 7.11
C ARG A 37 -5.69 7.45 5.65
N ASP A 38 -5.41 8.40 4.76
CA ASP A 38 -5.76 8.27 3.34
C ASP A 38 -5.06 7.07 2.70
N LEU A 39 -3.81 6.77 3.10
CA LEU A 39 -3.10 5.57 2.64
C LEU A 39 -3.74 4.28 3.18
N MET A 40 -4.05 4.21 4.48
CA MET A 40 -4.70 3.03 5.08
C MET A 40 -6.06 2.77 4.43
N VAL A 41 -6.90 3.79 4.30
CA VAL A 41 -8.21 3.70 3.65
C VAL A 41 -8.06 3.34 2.18
N GLY A 42 -7.14 3.98 1.46
CA GLY A 42 -6.87 3.67 0.05
C GLY A 42 -6.45 2.22 -0.16
N PHE A 43 -5.55 1.69 0.66
CA PHE A 43 -5.14 0.28 0.56
C PHE A 43 -6.25 -0.70 0.94
N PHE A 44 -7.10 -0.36 1.92
CA PHE A 44 -8.30 -1.12 2.22
C PHE A 44 -9.25 -1.17 1.01
N MET A 45 -9.51 -0.01 0.39
CA MET A 45 -10.34 0.09 -0.81
C MET A 45 -9.78 -0.72 -1.98
N LEU A 46 -8.47 -0.60 -2.22
CA LEU A 46 -7.79 -1.38 -3.25
C LEU A 46 -7.92 -2.88 -3.01
N ARG A 47 -7.65 -3.35 -1.78
CA ARG A 47 -7.82 -4.76 -1.41
C ARG A 47 -9.24 -5.22 -1.69
N ARG A 48 -10.23 -4.43 -1.28
CA ARG A 48 -11.64 -4.76 -1.49
C ARG A 48 -11.99 -4.83 -2.98
N LEU A 49 -11.48 -3.92 -3.80
CA LEU A 49 -11.68 -3.94 -5.25
C LEU A 49 -11.04 -5.17 -5.90
N ILE A 50 -9.85 -5.59 -5.45
CA ILE A 50 -9.20 -6.81 -5.93
C ILE A 50 -10.00 -8.05 -5.55
N GLU A 51 -10.38 -8.19 -4.28
CA GLU A 51 -11.15 -9.35 -3.78
C GLU A 51 -12.54 -9.47 -4.42
N LEU A 52 -13.16 -8.34 -4.80
CA LEU A 52 -14.44 -8.32 -5.49
C LEU A 52 -14.32 -8.42 -7.02
N HIS A 53 -13.11 -8.65 -7.55
CA HIS A 53 -12.84 -8.71 -8.99
C HIS A 53 -13.33 -7.45 -9.73
N LYS A 54 -13.21 -6.29 -9.09
CA LYS A 54 -13.55 -4.96 -9.63
C LYS A 54 -12.35 -4.23 -10.25
N VAL A 55 -11.25 -4.96 -10.43
CA VAL A 55 -10.07 -4.58 -11.20
C VAL A 55 -9.61 -5.77 -12.03
N SER A 56 -8.90 -5.47 -13.11
CA SER A 56 -8.30 -6.45 -14.03
C SER A 56 -7.18 -7.22 -13.35
N ARG A 57 -6.82 -8.36 -13.94
CA ARG A 57 -5.60 -9.09 -13.55
C ARG A 57 -4.36 -8.24 -13.71
N ARG A 58 -4.32 -7.41 -14.74
CA ARG A 58 -3.22 -6.47 -14.97
C ARG A 58 -2.97 -5.59 -13.75
N THR A 59 -4.01 -5.11 -13.08
CA THR A 59 -3.88 -4.30 -11.86
C THR A 59 -3.63 -5.17 -10.63
N SER A 60 -4.37 -6.27 -10.44
CA SER A 60 -4.23 -7.10 -9.24
C SER A 60 -2.88 -7.82 -9.14
N ASP A 61 -2.25 -8.12 -10.28
CA ASP A 61 -0.95 -8.80 -10.37
C ASP A 61 0.19 -7.84 -10.71
N GLN A 62 -0.05 -6.53 -10.73
CA GLN A 62 0.99 -5.54 -10.97
C GLN A 62 2.13 -5.70 -9.95
N ILE A 63 3.37 -5.70 -10.44
CA ILE A 63 4.54 -5.73 -9.57
C ILE A 63 4.87 -4.33 -9.09
N LEU A 64 4.91 -4.14 -7.77
CA LEU A 64 5.42 -2.93 -7.13
C LEU A 64 6.88 -3.11 -6.77
N ARG A 65 7.68 -2.07 -7.08
CA ARG A 65 9.04 -1.95 -6.59
C ARG A 65 9.01 -1.37 -5.18
N VAL A 66 9.33 -2.21 -4.21
CA VAL A 66 9.46 -1.83 -2.79
C VAL A 66 10.87 -2.12 -2.32
N PHE A 67 11.17 -1.73 -1.09
CA PHE A 67 12.48 -1.92 -0.50
C PHE A 67 12.33 -2.46 0.91
N SER A 68 13.26 -3.29 1.36
CA SER A 68 13.28 -3.84 2.71
C SER A 68 14.56 -3.47 3.45
N TYR A 69 14.43 -3.32 4.76
CA TYR A 69 15.54 -3.20 5.70
C TYR A 69 15.39 -4.30 6.74
N LYS A 70 16.43 -5.12 6.92
CA LYS A 70 16.38 -6.29 7.80
C LYS A 70 16.37 -5.86 9.26
N ALA A 71 15.64 -6.60 10.11
CA ALA A 71 15.71 -6.40 11.55
C ALA A 71 17.13 -6.72 12.10
N VAL A 72 17.59 -5.94 13.08
CA VAL A 72 18.93 -6.06 13.69
C VAL A 72 18.97 -7.13 14.80
N GLY A 73 17.83 -7.76 15.11
CA GLY A 73 17.71 -8.86 16.07
C GLY A 73 17.06 -8.47 17.41
N LYS A 74 16.84 -7.17 17.68
CA LYS A 74 16.01 -6.70 18.81
C LYS A 74 14.55 -7.02 18.48
N LYS A 75 13.87 -7.75 19.37
CA LYS A 75 12.44 -8.08 19.19
C LYS A 75 11.59 -6.81 19.24
N VAL A 76 10.75 -6.62 18.23
CA VAL A 76 9.83 -5.48 18.15
C VAL A 76 8.65 -5.70 19.09
N ASN A 77 8.38 -4.72 19.94
CA ASN A 77 7.32 -4.69 20.94
C ASN A 77 6.75 -3.26 21.08
N ARG A 78 5.71 -3.10 21.90
CA ARG A 78 4.94 -1.85 21.97
C ARG A 78 5.77 -0.66 22.48
N LEU A 79 6.81 -0.92 23.26
CA LEU A 79 7.64 0.12 23.85
C LEU A 79 8.70 0.62 22.87
N ASN A 80 9.24 -0.25 22.01
CA ASN A 80 10.32 0.11 21.07
C ASN A 80 9.87 0.25 19.61
N GLY A 81 8.61 -0.05 19.26
CA GLY A 81 8.16 -0.09 17.86
C GLY A 81 8.41 1.20 17.06
N HIS A 82 8.46 2.34 17.74
CA HIS A 82 8.75 3.64 17.16
C HIS A 82 10.25 3.89 16.88
N GLU A 83 11.16 3.09 17.48
CA GLU A 83 12.62 3.19 17.36
C GLU A 83 13.14 2.50 16.09
N ILE A 84 12.54 2.82 14.93
CA ILE A 84 12.85 2.16 13.64
C ILE A 84 14.35 2.13 13.30
N TRP A 85 15.10 3.17 13.70
CA TRP A 85 16.52 3.33 13.39
C TRP A 85 17.40 2.39 14.22
N GLU A 86 16.89 1.90 15.34
CA GLU A 86 17.56 0.88 16.17
C GLU A 86 17.10 -0.54 15.82
N LEU A 87 15.85 -0.67 15.36
CA LEU A 87 15.23 -1.96 15.10
C LEU A 87 15.65 -2.57 13.77
N TYR A 88 15.97 -1.74 12.77
CA TYR A 88 16.25 -2.16 11.41
C TYR A 88 17.58 -1.60 10.90
N ASP A 89 18.27 -2.36 10.06
CA ASP A 89 19.51 -1.94 9.40
C ASP A 89 19.19 -0.99 8.24
N MET A 90 19.01 0.29 8.58
CA MET A 90 18.59 1.35 7.65
C MET A 90 19.67 1.72 6.62
N GLU A 91 20.90 1.24 6.78
CA GLU A 91 22.01 1.47 5.85
C GLU A 91 21.99 0.46 4.69
N ARG A 92 21.45 -0.75 4.93
CA ARG A 92 21.44 -1.84 3.95
C ARG A 92 20.06 -2.07 3.35
N GLU A 93 19.66 -1.15 2.50
CA GLU A 93 18.45 -1.28 1.69
C GLU A 93 18.54 -2.45 0.70
N ARG A 94 17.45 -3.22 0.57
CA ARG A 94 17.31 -4.27 -0.45
C ARG A 94 16.10 -4.02 -1.34
N PRO A 95 16.26 -3.93 -2.68
CA PRO A 95 15.13 -3.83 -3.59
C PRO A 95 14.35 -5.15 -3.65
N GLU A 96 13.03 -5.04 -3.63
CA GLU A 96 12.10 -6.16 -3.54
C GLU A 96 10.91 -5.94 -4.48
N GLN A 97 10.26 -7.03 -4.87
CA GLN A 97 9.10 -7.02 -5.75
C GLN A 97 7.90 -7.62 -5.02
N LYS A 98 6.84 -6.83 -4.83
CA LYS A 98 5.62 -7.28 -4.13
C LYS A 98 4.38 -6.99 -4.95
N ARG A 99 3.39 -7.88 -4.80
CA ARG A 99 2.05 -7.69 -5.39
C ARG A 99 1.23 -6.69 -4.56
N PRO A 100 0.19 -6.07 -5.14
CA PRO A 100 -0.61 -5.05 -4.47
C PRO A 100 -1.28 -5.57 -3.20
N LEU A 101 -1.78 -6.80 -3.21
CA LEU A 101 -2.40 -7.41 -2.02
C LEU A 101 -1.43 -7.56 -0.85
N TYR A 102 -0.16 -7.89 -1.11
CA TYR A 102 0.84 -7.96 -0.05
C TYR A 102 1.08 -6.59 0.56
N VAL A 103 1.27 -5.56 -0.28
CA VAL A 103 1.47 -4.19 0.18
C VAL A 103 0.24 -3.71 0.94
N ALA A 104 -0.98 -3.94 0.43
CA ALA A 104 -2.22 -3.59 1.11
C ALA A 104 -2.32 -4.21 2.51
N ASN A 105 -1.90 -5.47 2.67
CA ASN A 105 -1.86 -6.13 3.97
C ASN A 105 -0.92 -5.44 4.96
N GLN A 106 0.23 -4.92 4.50
CA GLN A 106 1.14 -4.17 5.37
C GLN A 106 0.49 -2.90 5.93
N PHE A 107 -0.31 -2.19 5.12
CA PHE A 107 -1.01 -0.98 5.56
C PHE A 107 -2.21 -1.26 6.44
N ILE A 108 -3.01 -2.28 6.11
CA ILE A 108 -4.23 -2.65 6.87
C ILE A 108 -3.87 -3.21 8.24
N HIS A 109 -2.78 -3.99 8.31
CA HIS A 109 -2.29 -4.60 9.55
C HIS A 109 -1.03 -3.90 10.08
N ALA A 110 -0.87 -2.61 9.76
CA ALA A 110 0.30 -1.85 10.14
C ALA A 110 0.48 -1.86 11.66
N TYR A 111 1.62 -2.38 12.09
CA TYR A 111 2.10 -2.29 13.46
C TYR A 111 2.81 -0.95 13.68
N THR A 112 3.60 -0.52 12.70
CA THR A 112 4.26 0.78 12.70
C THR A 112 4.29 1.31 11.27
N SER A 113 3.91 2.56 11.12
CA SER A 113 3.99 3.29 9.86
C SER A 113 4.47 4.72 10.10
N PHE A 114 5.22 5.27 9.14
CA PHE A 114 5.46 6.69 9.06
C PHE A 114 5.72 7.11 7.61
N VAL A 115 5.37 8.36 7.30
CA VAL A 115 5.57 8.94 5.97
C VAL A 115 6.73 9.93 5.96
N ALA A 116 7.74 9.66 5.15
CA ALA A 116 8.91 10.51 4.98
C ALA A 116 8.69 11.57 3.89
N ARG A 117 9.39 12.69 4.05
CA ARG A 117 9.51 13.74 3.03
C ARG A 117 10.92 13.78 2.46
N ASP A 118 11.03 14.19 1.20
CA ASP A 118 12.32 14.49 0.57
C ASP A 118 12.74 15.95 0.80
N GLU A 119 13.90 16.33 0.26
CA GLU A 119 14.46 17.69 0.32
C GLU A 119 13.54 18.74 -0.30
N SER A 120 12.69 18.36 -1.26
CA SER A 120 11.69 19.25 -1.86
C SER A 120 10.49 19.51 -0.93
N ARG A 121 10.45 18.85 0.23
CA ARG A 121 9.35 18.83 1.22
C ARG A 121 8.11 18.09 0.74
N ASN A 122 8.18 17.37 -0.39
CA ASN A 122 7.12 16.49 -0.84
C ASN A 122 7.18 15.15 -0.11
N TRP A 123 6.04 14.47 -0.02
CA TRP A 123 6.00 13.09 0.46
C TRP A 123 6.72 12.18 -0.52
N SER A 124 7.66 11.39 -0.02
CA SER A 124 8.57 10.61 -0.86
C SER A 124 8.44 9.11 -0.64
N ASN A 125 8.39 8.70 0.62
CA ASN A 125 8.39 7.29 1.01
C ASN A 125 7.45 7.05 2.17
N VAL A 126 6.84 5.87 2.19
CA VAL A 126 6.16 5.35 3.36
C VAL A 126 6.98 4.18 3.88
N PHE A 127 7.28 4.21 5.16
CA PHE A 127 7.81 3.06 5.85
C PHE A 127 6.68 2.41 6.62
N VAL A 128 6.51 1.11 6.44
CA VAL A 128 5.39 0.37 7.01
C VAL A 128 5.81 -1.05 7.30
N VAL A 129 5.30 -1.59 8.40
CA VAL A 129 5.47 -2.99 8.73
C VAL A 129 4.25 -3.52 9.45
N SER A 130 3.81 -4.71 9.07
CA SER A 130 2.72 -5.41 9.77
C SER A 130 3.20 -6.13 11.03
N ASP A 131 2.25 -6.58 11.84
CA ASP A 131 2.54 -7.45 12.99
C ASP A 131 3.30 -8.73 12.63
N PHE A 132 3.08 -9.23 11.41
CA PHE A 132 3.70 -10.45 10.90
C PHE A 132 5.18 -10.22 10.54
N ASP A 133 5.47 -9.12 9.83
CA ASP A 133 6.81 -8.86 9.28
C ASP A 133 7.76 -8.15 10.26
N LYS A 134 7.26 -7.57 11.37
CA LYS A 134 8.04 -6.66 12.23
C LYS A 134 9.34 -7.20 12.80
N ASN A 135 9.47 -8.51 12.99
CA ASN A 135 10.71 -9.09 13.50
C ASN A 135 11.68 -9.53 12.39
N ASP A 136 11.26 -9.44 11.12
CA ASP A 136 12.04 -9.85 9.96
C ASP A 136 12.59 -8.63 9.21
N CYS A 137 11.73 -7.67 8.86
CA CYS A 137 12.10 -6.46 8.13
C CYS A 137 11.03 -5.36 8.20
N ILE A 138 11.43 -4.13 7.88
CA ILE A 138 10.51 -3.02 7.59
C ILE A 138 10.51 -2.73 6.09
N TRP A 139 9.34 -2.38 5.54
CA TRP A 139 9.18 -2.05 4.14
C TRP A 139 9.25 -0.55 3.92
N ARG A 140 9.99 -0.11 2.92
CA ARG A 140 9.89 1.23 2.32
C ARG A 140 9.19 1.13 0.98
N VAL A 141 8.06 1.83 0.88
CA VAL A 141 7.23 1.92 -0.33
C VAL A 141 7.29 3.35 -0.87
N PRO A 142 7.81 3.58 -2.08
CA PRO A 142 7.81 4.90 -2.68
C PRO A 142 6.38 5.43 -2.87
N VAL A 143 6.14 6.70 -2.53
CA VAL A 143 4.82 7.34 -2.70
C VAL A 143 4.40 7.37 -4.17
N ASP A 144 5.36 7.53 -5.09
CA ASP A 144 5.10 7.51 -6.53
C ASP A 144 4.60 6.13 -7.02
N GLU A 145 5.06 5.02 -6.41
CA GLU A 145 4.57 3.66 -6.70
C GLU A 145 3.13 3.48 -6.19
N ILE A 146 2.83 3.94 -4.98
CA ILE A 146 1.48 3.92 -4.39
C ILE A 146 0.52 4.72 -5.26
N ARG A 147 0.92 5.95 -5.62
CA ARG A 147 0.14 6.83 -6.48
C ARG A 147 -0.15 6.17 -7.83
N ARG A 148 0.84 5.56 -8.47
CA ARG A 148 0.67 4.86 -9.75
C ARG A 148 -0.33 3.71 -9.63
N LEU A 149 -0.18 2.89 -8.60
CA LEU A 149 -1.09 1.77 -8.32
C LEU A 149 -2.54 2.25 -8.11
N PHE A 150 -2.75 3.28 -7.29
CA PHE A 150 -4.10 3.81 -7.04
C PHE A 150 -4.73 4.42 -8.30
N LEU A 151 -3.95 5.14 -9.11
CA LEU A 151 -4.45 5.66 -10.39
C LEU A 151 -4.82 4.53 -11.36
N ASN A 152 -4.00 3.49 -11.46
CA ASN A 152 -4.29 2.32 -12.29
C ASN A 152 -5.58 1.63 -11.83
N ALA A 153 -5.73 1.38 -10.53
CA ALA A 153 -6.93 0.75 -9.99
C ALA A 153 -8.19 1.60 -10.14
N ALA A 154 -8.07 2.92 -10.08
CA ALA A 154 -9.18 3.86 -10.24
C ALA A 154 -9.71 3.91 -11.68
N SER A 155 -8.83 3.79 -12.68
CA SER A 155 -9.23 3.84 -14.09
C SER A 155 -9.53 2.46 -14.71
N ASP A 156 -9.29 1.39 -13.97
CA ASP A 156 -9.41 0.01 -14.47
C ASP A 156 -10.80 -0.58 -14.24
N TYR A 157 -11.61 -0.68 -15.29
CA TYR A 157 -12.94 -1.30 -15.24
C TYR A 157 -12.91 -2.61 -16.05
N PRO A 158 -12.90 -3.78 -15.40
CA PRO A 158 -12.99 -5.06 -16.10
C PRO A 158 -14.26 -5.15 -16.93
N TYR A 159 -14.13 -5.68 -18.14
CA TYR A 159 -15.25 -5.87 -19.08
C TYR A 159 -15.47 -7.36 -19.42
N ILE A 160 -14.57 -8.26 -19.00
CA ILE A 160 -14.73 -9.71 -19.10
C ILE A 160 -14.48 -10.32 -17.72
N ALA A 161 -15.33 -11.28 -17.34
CA ALA A 161 -15.12 -12.16 -16.21
C ALA A 161 -15.32 -13.62 -16.64
N ARG A 162 -14.35 -14.48 -16.34
CA ARG A 162 -14.43 -15.93 -16.45
C ARG A 162 -14.66 -16.51 -15.06
N MET A 163 -15.69 -17.34 -14.92
CA MET A 163 -16.02 -17.99 -13.66
C MET A 163 -15.97 -19.51 -13.88
N VAL A 164 -15.15 -20.21 -13.09
CA VAL A 164 -15.03 -21.67 -13.13
C VAL A 164 -15.38 -22.21 -11.75
N PHE A 165 -16.39 -23.07 -11.66
CA PHE A 165 -16.79 -23.65 -10.37
C PHE A 165 -15.67 -24.51 -9.80
N ASN A 166 -15.36 -24.30 -8.52
CA ASN A 166 -14.32 -25.02 -7.78
C ASN A 166 -14.97 -25.83 -6.66
N GLU A 167 -15.08 -27.15 -6.86
CA GLU A 167 -15.73 -28.07 -5.92
C GLU A 167 -15.12 -28.03 -4.52
N LYS A 168 -13.81 -27.81 -4.40
CA LYS A 168 -13.14 -27.76 -3.08
C LYS A 168 -13.51 -26.51 -2.28
N LYS A 169 -13.75 -25.39 -2.97
CA LYS A 169 -14.19 -24.13 -2.34
C LYS A 169 -15.70 -24.10 -2.13
N GLY A 170 -16.46 -24.90 -2.88
CA GLY A 170 -17.91 -24.77 -2.97
C GLY A 170 -18.33 -23.44 -3.60
N ASP A 171 -17.46 -22.84 -4.41
CA ASP A 171 -17.62 -21.51 -5.00
C ASP A 171 -16.84 -21.39 -6.32
N TYR A 172 -16.91 -20.25 -7.01
CA TYR A 172 -16.27 -20.01 -8.29
C TYR A 172 -14.87 -19.39 -8.15
N ASP A 173 -13.91 -19.89 -8.92
CA ASP A 173 -12.69 -19.17 -9.24
C ASP A 173 -13.01 -18.12 -10.31
N ILE A 174 -12.82 -16.85 -9.98
CA ILE A 174 -13.14 -15.72 -10.84
C ILE A 174 -11.85 -15.12 -11.39
N GLU A 175 -11.80 -14.94 -12.70
CA GLU A 175 -10.72 -14.26 -13.41
C GLU A 175 -11.29 -13.09 -14.22
N THR A 176 -10.69 -11.92 -14.09
CA THR A 176 -10.97 -10.76 -14.96
C THR A 176 -9.95 -10.66 -16.07
N ASN A 177 -10.26 -9.89 -17.12
CA ASN A 177 -9.31 -9.53 -18.18
C ASN A 177 -8.09 -8.77 -17.67
#